data_AF-A0A9D9WGG0-F1
#
_entry.id   AF-A0A9D9WGG0-F1
#
_cell.length_a   1.000
_cell.length_b   1.000
_cell.length_c   1.000
_cell.angle_alpha   90.00
_cell.angle_beta   90.00
_cell.angle_gamma   90.00
#
_symmetry.space_group_name_H-M   'P 1'
#
loop_
_entity.id
_entity.type
_entity.pdbx_description
1 polymer ?
#
loop_
_entity_poly.entity_id
_entity_poly.type
_entity_poly.pdbx_seq_one_letter_code
_entity_poly.pdbx_strand_id
1 'polypeptide(L)' 'MSIKKRADGAEQPYSLGILKLRLPFVHYKLEIPDILQGMILCVVPLSITALMTQILGIPFEIAVAFVVLNNFLY' A
#
# COMPACT_ATOMS: atom_id res chain seq x y z
N MET A 1 -5.12 14.82 12.04
CA MET A 1 -4.05 15.08 13.05
C MET A 1 -3.34 13.76 13.30
N SER A 2 -2.01 13.71 13.36
CA SER A 2 -1.29 12.46 13.69
C SER A 2 -1.68 12.02 15.10
N ILE A 3 -1.92 10.71 15.30
CA ILE A 3 -2.37 10.16 16.57
C ILE A 3 -1.32 10.40 17.68
N LYS A 4 -0.03 10.51 17.30
CA LYS A 4 1.05 10.97 18.18
C LYS A 4 1.47 12.39 17.80
N LYS A 5 1.17 13.36 18.67
CA LYS A 5 1.67 14.73 18.53
C LYS A 5 3.15 14.78 18.89
N ARG A 6 3.97 15.31 17.97
CA ARG A 6 5.36 15.71 18.24
C ARG A 6 5.39 17.11 18.84
N ALA A 7 6.42 17.43 19.62
CA ALA A 7 6.74 18.82 19.95
C ALA A 7 7.18 19.57 18.68
N ASP A 8 6.89 20.88 18.59
CA ASP A 8 7.30 21.68 17.44
C ASP A 8 8.82 21.65 17.27
N GLY A 9 9.28 21.31 16.07
CA GLY A 9 10.71 21.12 15.76
C GLY A 9 11.29 19.74 16.08
N ALA A 10 10.57 18.86 16.80
CA ALA A 10 11.06 17.51 17.11
C ALA A 10 10.93 16.52 15.93
N GLU A 11 11.69 15.42 15.95
CA GLU A 11 11.58 14.37 14.91
C GLU A 11 10.14 13.80 14.84
N GLN A 12 9.69 13.43 13.64
CA GLN A 12 8.43 12.73 13.46
C GLN A 12 8.50 11.38 14.19
N PRO A 13 7.45 11.00 14.95
CA PRO A 13 7.47 9.76 15.71
C PRO A 13 7.72 8.58 14.76
N TYR A 14 8.55 7.64 15.21
CA TYR A 14 8.90 6.44 14.48
C TYR A 14 8.82 5.24 15.41
N SER A 15 8.61 4.08 14.81
CA SER A 15 8.70 2.78 15.47
C SER A 15 10.02 2.11 15.10
N LEU A 16 10.44 1.11 15.88
CA LEU A 16 11.59 0.25 15.56
C LEU A 16 13.00 0.89 15.67
N GLY A 17 13.18 1.92 16.51
CA GLY A 17 14.50 2.42 16.92
C GLY A 17 15.39 2.81 15.73
N ILE A 18 16.38 1.96 15.40
CA ILE A 18 17.38 2.18 14.35
C ILE A 18 16.77 2.21 12.95
N LEU A 19 15.73 1.40 12.69
CA LEU A 19 15.10 1.32 11.37
C LEU A 19 14.14 2.49 11.08
N LYS A 20 13.96 3.41 12.04
CA LYS A 20 13.09 4.61 11.98
C LYS A 20 11.81 4.36 11.15
N LEU A 21 11.16 3.22 11.36
CA LEU A 21 10.04 2.76 10.54
C LEU A 21 8.80 3.61 10.85
N ARG A 22 8.26 4.25 9.81
CA ARG A 22 7.06 5.08 9.91
C ARG A 22 5.89 4.31 9.32
N LEU A 23 5.08 3.73 10.19
CA LEU A 23 3.85 3.07 9.76
C LEU A 23 2.82 4.11 9.31
N PRO A 24 2.21 3.94 8.13
CA PRO A 24 1.01 4.68 7.74
C PRO A 24 -0.08 4.43 8.79
N PHE A 25 -1.03 5.35 8.92
CA PHE A 25 -2.12 5.35 9.93
C PHE A 25 -1.72 5.68 11.38
N VAL A 26 -0.50 5.34 11.84
CA VAL A 26 -0.06 5.60 13.22
C VAL A 26 0.75 6.89 13.33
N HIS A 27 1.68 7.10 12.39
CA HIS A 27 2.63 8.21 12.44
C HIS A 27 2.22 9.36 11.51
N TYR A 28 1.55 9.03 10.40
CA TYR A 28 1.07 9.99 9.42
C TYR A 28 -0.43 10.27 9.58
N LYS A 29 -0.86 11.46 9.13
CA LYS A 29 -2.29 11.72 8.94
C LYS A 29 -2.76 10.86 7.77
N LEU A 30 -3.96 10.31 7.86
CA LEU A 30 -4.64 9.77 6.69
C LEU A 30 -5.04 10.95 5.80
N GLU A 31 -4.31 11.18 4.72
CA GLU A 31 -4.65 12.21 3.75
C GLU A 31 -5.41 11.58 2.58
N ILE A 32 -6.31 12.36 1.97
CA ILE A 32 -7.07 11.90 0.79
C ILE A 32 -6.15 11.41 -0.34
N PRO A 33 -5.00 12.05 -0.63
CA PRO A 33 -4.04 11.54 -1.60
C PRO A 33 -3.54 10.12 -1.28
N ASP A 34 -3.30 9.78 -0.01
CA ASP A 34 -2.82 8.45 0.39
C ASP A 34 -3.90 7.39 0.15
N ILE A 35 -5.16 7.72 0.47
CA ILE A 35 -6.29 6.82 0.24
C ILE A 35 -6.49 6.61 -1.26
N LEU A 36 -6.46 7.70 -2.05
CA LEU A 36 -6.60 7.64 -3.50
C LEU A 36 -5.47 6.83 -4.14
N GLN A 37 -4.23 7.03 -3.68
CA GLN A 37 -3.07 6.27 -4.13
C GLN A 37 -3.24 4.78 -3.82
N GLY A 38 -3.64 4.42 -2.60
CA GLY A 38 -3.89 3.02 -2.21
C GLY A 38 -5.01 2.39 -3.05
N MET A 39 -6.09 3.12 -3.32
CA MET A 39 -7.18 2.64 -4.18
C MET A 39 -6.71 2.37 -5.61
N ILE A 40 -5.94 3.30 -6.20
CA ILE A 40 -5.39 3.14 -7.55
C ILE A 40 -4.42 1.94 -7.59
N LEU A 41 -3.58 1.80 -6.58
CA LEU A 41 -2.62 0.69 -6.46
C LEU A 41 -3.31 -0.68 -6.32
N CYS A 42 -4.55 -0.74 -5.84
CA CYS A 42 -5.34 -1.97 -5.82
C CYS A 42 -6.05 -2.21 -7.16
N VAL A 43 -6.71 -1.18 -7.71
CA VAL A 43 -7.58 -1.30 -8.90
C VAL A 43 -6.79 -1.56 -10.17
N VAL A 44 -5.66 -0.85 -10.37
CA VAL A 44 -4.89 -0.96 -11.61
C VAL A 44 -4.31 -2.37 -11.78
N PRO A 45 -3.65 -2.98 -10.79
CA PRO A 45 -3.16 -4.36 -10.90
C PRO A 45 -4.28 -5.39 -11.04
N LEU A 46 -5.43 -5.17 -10.37
CA LEU A 46 -6.62 -6.03 -10.54
C LEU A 46 -7.20 -5.99 -11.97
N SER A 47 -6.92 -4.95 -12.76
CA SER A 47 -7.32 -4.93 -14.17
C SER A 47 -6.50 -5.90 -15.04
N ILE A 48 -5.24 -6.15 -14.68
CA ILE A 48 -4.34 -7.10 -15.39
C ILE A 48 -4.83 -8.55 -15.25
N THR A 49 -5.49 -8.87 -14.14
CA THR A 49 -6.10 -10.19 -13.93
C THR A 49 -7.05 -10.57 -15.07
N ALA A 50 -7.82 -9.63 -15.62
CA ALA A 50 -8.71 -9.89 -16.75
C ALA A 50 -7.94 -10.21 -18.05
N LEU A 51 -6.80 -9.56 -18.30
CA LEU A 51 -5.94 -9.87 -19.45
C LEU A 51 -5.29 -11.25 -19.29
N MET A 52 -4.83 -11.58 -18.08
CA MET A 52 -4.25 -12.89 -17.77
C MET A 52 -5.23 -14.03 -17.99
N THR A 53 -6.51 -13.85 -17.61
CA THR A 53 -7.52 -14.89 -17.82
C THR A 53 -7.98 -14.98 -19.28
N GLN A 54 -8.20 -13.85 -19.96
CA GLN A 54 -8.75 -13.84 -21.32
C GLN A 54 -7.73 -14.16 -22.41
N ILE A 55 -6.48 -13.69 -22.27
CA ILE A 55 -5.45 -13.83 -23.32
C ILE A 55 -4.54 -15.02 -23.04
N LEU A 56 -4.08 -15.17 -21.80
CA LEU A 56 -3.13 -16.22 -21.43
C LEU A 56 -3.82 -17.51 -20.97
N GLY A 57 -5.15 -17.49 -20.77
CA GLY A 57 -5.91 -18.66 -20.30
C GLY A 57 -5.58 -19.08 -18.87
N ILE A 58 -5.00 -18.18 -18.07
CA ILE A 58 -4.62 -18.48 -16.68
C ILE A 58 -5.91 -18.53 -15.84
N PRO A 59 -6.06 -19.54 -14.94
CA PRO A 59 -7.16 -19.57 -13.98
C PRO A 59 -7.20 -18.29 -13.13
N PHE A 60 -8.42 -17.81 -12.82
CA PHE A 60 -8.63 -16.56 -12.10
C PHE A 60 -7.91 -16.52 -10.76
N GLU A 61 -7.92 -17.64 -10.03
CA GLU A 61 -7.30 -17.80 -8.71
C GLU A 61 -5.77 -17.59 -8.78
N ILE A 62 -5.14 -18.10 -9.84
CA ILE A 62 -3.69 -17.97 -10.04
C ILE A 62 -3.34 -16.54 -10.47
N ALA A 63 -4.15 -15.95 -11.34
CA ALA A 63 -3.94 -14.56 -11.77
C ALA A 63 -4.05 -13.57 -10.59
N VAL A 64 -5.03 -13.76 -9.70
CA VAL A 64 -5.15 -12.97 -8.45
C VAL A 64 -3.92 -13.18 -7.57
N ALA A 65 -3.44 -14.41 -7.41
CA ALA A 65 -2.25 -14.69 -6.62
C ALA A 65 -1.01 -13.96 -7.16
N PHE A 66 -0.82 -13.93 -8.48
CA PHE A 66 0.28 -13.17 -9.09
C PHE A 66 0.18 -11.67 -8.82
N VAL A 67 -1.02 -11.10 -8.95
CA VAL A 67 -1.26 -9.68 -8.68
C VAL A 67 -1.00 -9.34 -7.21
N VAL A 68 -1.46 -10.16 -6.27
CA VAL A 68 -1.24 -9.95 -4.83
C VAL A 68 0.23 -10.05 -4.47
N LEU A 69 0.93 -11.07 -4.98
CA LEU A 69 2.38 -11.23 -4.75
C LEU A 69 3.16 -10.06 -5.34
N ASN A 70 2.81 -9.61 -6.55
CA ASN A 70 3.44 -8.45 -7.17
C ASN A 70 3.25 -7.19 -6.33
N ASN A 71 2.03 -6.93 -5.86
CA ASN A 71 1.72 -5.73 -5.08
C ASN A 71 2.29 -5.76 -3.66
N PHE A 72 2.54 -6.95 -3.12
CA PHE A 72 3.16 -7.11 -1.79
C PHE A 72 4.68 -6.92 -1.81
N LEU A 73 5.34 -7.26 -2.93
CA LEU A 73 6.79 -7.18 -3.08
C LEU A 73 7.27 -5.83 -3.63
N TYR A 74 6.35 -4.97 -4.07
CA TYR A 74 6.62 -3.63 -4.59
C TYR A 74 6.57 -2.58 -3.47
#